data_AF-A0A7S0ZX13-F1
#
_entry.id   AF-A0A7S0ZX13-F1
#
_cell.length_a   1.000
_cell.length_b   1.000
_cell.length_c   1.000
_cell.angle_alpha   90.00
_cell.angle_beta   90.00
_cell.angle_gamma   90.00
#
_symmetry.space_group_name_H-M   'P 1'
#
loop_
_entity.id
_entity.type
_entity.pdbx_description
1 polymer ?
#
loop_
_entity_poly.entity_id
_entity_poly.type
_entity_poly.pdbx_seq_one_letter_code
_entity_poly.pdbx_strand_id
1 'polypeptide(L)'
;MPQECLTLMLRNLPRAYTPQALKIELANCCDLENCDMLHVPWNSKRQSNIGYAFVSFSNDGSAKMCAQEMGGRRWSLVHSRKTCDVASAHIQGVSANLAHFVRDTDQLLSESQHPPMVFSQGKSIEVTEAVKMFCGASVYREMLQKRATFSQVQEANTVTSKRRPWADLAHDVNRHDIS
;
A
#
# COMPACT_ATOMS: atom_id res chain seq x y z
N MET A 1 17.99 -12.24 13.86
CA MET A 1 17.82 -11.56 12.56
C MET A 1 19.10 -11.75 11.75
N PRO A 2 19.02 -11.93 10.41
CA PRO A 2 20.18 -11.84 9.52
C PRO A 2 20.94 -10.53 9.75
N GLN A 3 22.26 -10.51 9.49
CA GLN A 3 23.13 -9.39 9.86
C GLN A 3 22.94 -8.13 9.02
N GLU A 4 22.28 -8.20 7.85
CA GLU A 4 22.08 -7.05 6.96
C GLU A 4 20.69 -7.12 6.32
N CYS A 5 19.72 -6.35 6.84
CA CYS A 5 18.42 -6.20 6.20
C CYS A 5 17.95 -4.75 6.30
N LEU A 6 17.40 -4.23 5.20
CA LEU A 6 16.89 -2.87 5.10
C LEU A 6 15.37 -2.81 5.31
N THR A 7 14.66 -3.90 5.02
CA THR A 7 13.20 -3.96 5.11
C THR A 7 12.74 -5.00 6.11
N LEU A 8 11.94 -4.56 7.06
CA LEU A 8 11.28 -5.37 8.07
C LEU A 8 9.84 -5.67 7.65
N MET A 9 9.38 -6.88 7.96
CA MET A 9 7.97 -7.24 8.00
C MET A 9 7.52 -7.22 9.45
N LEU A 10 6.61 -6.31 9.78
CA LEU A 10 5.95 -6.26 11.09
C LEU A 10 4.68 -7.10 11.02
N ARG A 11 4.64 -8.19 11.78
CA ARG A 11 3.54 -9.16 11.83
C ARG A 11 2.69 -8.94 13.07
N ASN A 12 1.54 -9.61 13.09
CA ASN A 12 0.52 -9.47 14.13
C ASN A 12 -0.02 -8.05 14.29
N LEU A 13 -0.01 -7.26 13.21
CA LEU A 13 -0.60 -5.93 13.18
C LEU A 13 -2.12 -6.04 13.49
N PRO A 14 -2.69 -5.24 14.40
CA PRO A 14 -4.13 -5.21 14.61
C PRO A 14 -4.81 -4.67 13.36
N ARG A 15 -5.93 -5.29 12.94
CA ARG A 15 -6.63 -4.98 11.69
C ARG A 15 -7.10 -3.52 11.56
N ALA A 16 -7.26 -2.83 12.69
CA ALA A 16 -7.69 -1.44 12.77
C ALA A 16 -6.55 -0.43 12.52
N TYR A 17 -5.29 -0.87 12.46
CA TYR A 17 -4.18 0.04 12.14
C TYR A 17 -4.26 0.51 10.70
N THR A 18 -4.29 1.82 10.53
CA THR A 18 -4.04 2.52 9.26
C THR A 18 -2.54 2.75 9.07
N PRO A 19 -2.07 3.11 7.85
CA PRO A 19 -0.69 3.53 7.64
C PRO A 19 -0.26 4.67 8.58
N GLN A 20 -1.14 5.65 8.80
CA GLN A 20 -0.90 6.77 9.70
C GLN A 20 -0.79 6.32 11.16
N ALA A 21 -1.65 5.41 11.63
CA ALA A 21 -1.54 4.84 12.96
C ALA A 21 -0.22 4.09 13.13
N LEU A 22 0.19 3.29 12.14
CA LEU A 22 1.48 2.61 12.21
C LEU A 22 2.66 3.60 12.23
N LYS A 23 2.60 4.68 11.43
CA LYS A 23 3.62 5.73 11.46
C LYS A 23 3.75 6.35 12.86
N ILE A 24 2.62 6.67 13.51
CA ILE A 24 2.61 7.22 14.88
C ILE A 24 3.19 6.22 15.88
N GLU A 25 2.80 4.94 15.81
CA GLU A 25 3.34 3.89 16.69
C GLU A 25 4.86 3.80 16.59
N LEU A 26 5.39 3.80 15.37
CA LEU A 26 6.83 3.74 15.15
C LEU A 26 7.52 5.01 15.63
N ALA A 27 6.96 6.19 15.37
CA ALA A 27 7.53 7.46 15.83
C ALA A 27 7.62 7.58 17.35
N ASN A 28 6.81 6.82 18.10
CA ASN A 28 6.84 6.81 19.56
C ASN A 28 8.00 5.99 20.15
N CYS A 29 8.65 5.13 19.37
CA CYS A 29 9.67 4.20 19.88
C CYS A 29 10.89 4.03 18.98
N CYS A 30 10.86 4.53 17.75
CA CYS A 30 11.92 4.41 16.77
C CYS A 30 12.27 5.78 16.22
N ASP A 31 13.55 5.99 15.89
CA ASP A 31 13.96 7.09 15.03
C ASP A 31 13.60 6.76 13.57
N LEU A 32 12.84 7.66 12.94
CA LEU A 32 12.34 7.52 11.57
C LEU A 32 13.11 8.38 10.57
N GLU A 33 14.19 9.06 10.95
CA GLU A 33 15.02 9.86 10.03
C GLU A 33 15.46 9.04 8.81
N ASN A 34 15.84 7.78 9.04
CA ASN A 34 16.30 6.83 8.04
C ASN A 34 15.21 5.88 7.52
N CYS A 35 13.94 6.14 7.83
CA CYS A 35 12.82 5.36 7.30
C CYS A 35 12.50 5.88 5.90
N ASP A 36 12.64 5.04 4.88
CA ASP A 36 12.39 5.42 3.48
C ASP A 36 10.97 5.03 3.03
N MET A 37 10.38 4.00 3.63
CA MET A 37 9.08 3.50 3.19
C MET A 37 8.30 2.81 4.32
N LEU A 38 6.99 3.04 4.36
CA LEU A 38 6.05 2.33 5.20
C LEU A 38 4.84 1.90 4.36
N HIS A 39 4.55 0.61 4.33
CA HIS A 39 3.47 0.05 3.53
C HIS A 39 2.60 -0.89 4.37
N VAL A 40 1.29 -0.63 4.41
CA VAL A 40 0.30 -1.47 5.10
C VAL A 40 -0.66 -2.02 4.06
N PRO A 41 -0.48 -3.27 3.61
CA PRO A 41 -1.40 -3.88 2.65
C PRO A 41 -2.84 -3.87 3.15
N TRP A 42 -3.74 -3.38 2.30
CA TRP A 42 -5.12 -3.11 2.66
C TRP A 42 -6.10 -4.00 1.91
N ASN A 43 -7.10 -4.51 2.63
CA ASN A 43 -8.23 -5.18 2.02
C ASN A 43 -9.39 -4.19 1.89
N SER A 44 -9.57 -3.61 0.70
CA SER A 44 -10.63 -2.62 0.46
C SER A 44 -12.04 -3.17 0.64
N LYS A 45 -12.28 -4.47 0.43
CA LYS A 45 -13.60 -5.09 0.68
C LYS A 45 -13.93 -5.13 2.17
N ARG A 46 -12.92 -5.36 3.02
CA ARG A 46 -13.06 -5.49 4.47
C ARG A 46 -12.67 -4.22 5.23
N GLN A 47 -12.30 -3.15 4.53
CA GLN A 47 -11.86 -1.86 5.09
C GLN A 47 -10.89 -2.04 6.26
N SER A 48 -9.90 -2.92 6.09
CA SER A 48 -8.92 -3.24 7.13
C SER A 48 -7.61 -3.75 6.53
N ASN A 49 -6.53 -3.63 7.29
CA ASN A 49 -5.28 -4.29 6.93
C ASN A 49 -5.38 -5.82 7.07
N ILE A 50 -4.42 -6.52 6.50
CA ILE A 50 -4.37 -8.00 6.48
C ILE A 50 -3.45 -8.60 7.56
N GLY A 51 -3.01 -7.81 8.53
CA GLY A 51 -2.30 -8.28 9.73
C GLY A 51 -0.78 -8.14 9.70
N TYR A 52 -0.23 -7.44 8.71
CA TYR A 52 1.18 -7.11 8.64
C TYR A 52 1.44 -5.79 7.90
N ALA A 53 2.67 -5.30 8.03
CA ALA A 53 3.18 -4.14 7.32
C ALA A 53 4.66 -4.33 6.95
N PHE A 54 5.13 -3.51 6.02
CA PHE A 54 6.53 -3.43 5.64
C PHE A 54 7.09 -2.05 5.98
N VAL A 55 8.29 -2.03 6.55
CA VAL A 55 9.01 -0.80 6.87
C VAL A 55 10.42 -0.93 6.33
N SER A 56 10.82 -0.02 5.44
CA SER A 56 12.14 0.00 4.84
C SER A 56 12.96 1.17 5.36
N PHE A 57 14.26 0.93 5.53
CA PHE A 57 15.24 1.90 5.99
C PHE A 57 16.36 2.07 4.97
N SER A 58 17.04 3.21 5.04
CA SER A 58 18.19 3.55 4.20
C SER A 58 19.47 2.82 4.61
N ASN A 59 19.54 2.37 5.87
CA ASN A 59 20.63 1.60 6.44
C ASN A 59 20.14 0.47 7.36
N ASP A 60 20.98 -0.54 7.52
CA ASP A 60 20.72 -1.75 8.30
C ASP A 60 20.73 -1.49 9.82
N GLY A 61 21.52 -0.53 10.29
CA GLY A 61 21.55 -0.10 11.69
C GLY A 61 20.19 0.39 12.18
N SER A 62 19.54 1.29 11.44
CA SER A 62 18.19 1.77 11.74
C SER A 62 17.14 0.66 11.68
N ALA A 63 17.23 -0.25 10.70
CA ALA A 63 16.35 -1.40 10.64
C ALA A 63 16.53 -2.33 11.86
N LYS A 64 17.78 -2.58 12.27
CA LYS A 64 18.09 -3.41 13.44
C LYS A 64 17.55 -2.79 14.73
N MET A 65 17.72 -1.48 14.92
CA MET A 65 17.18 -0.77 16.08
C MET A 65 15.65 -0.85 16.11
N CYS A 66 14.98 -0.57 14.98
CA CYS A 66 13.53 -0.72 14.89
C CYS A 66 13.06 -2.15 15.21
N ALA A 67 13.77 -3.17 14.72
CA ALA A 67 13.44 -4.55 15.00
C ALA A 67 13.56 -4.91 16.49
N GLN A 68 14.58 -4.36 17.18
CA GLN A 68 14.76 -4.54 18.63
C GLN A 68 13.65 -3.84 19.41
N GLU A 69 13.28 -2.63 19.02
CA GLU A 69 12.25 -1.85 19.70
C GLU A 69 10.85 -2.42 19.50
N MET A 70 10.55 -2.91 18.31
CA MET A 70 9.22 -3.42 17.97
C MET A 70 9.04 -4.89 18.34
N GLY A 71 10.10 -5.70 18.38
CA GLY A 71 10.03 -7.12 18.68
C GLY A 71 9.39 -7.41 20.04
N GLY A 72 8.23 -8.08 20.06
CA GLY A 72 7.49 -8.42 21.28
C GLY A 72 6.72 -7.26 21.90
N ARG A 73 6.83 -6.04 21.37
CA ARG A 73 6.12 -4.86 21.86
C ARG A 73 4.61 -5.00 21.64
N ARG A 74 3.80 -4.58 22.61
CA ARG A 74 2.35 -4.50 22.45
C ARG A 74 1.98 -3.27 21.62
N TRP A 75 1.03 -3.46 20.70
CA TRP A 75 0.43 -2.37 19.95
C TRP A 75 -0.35 -1.44 20.89
N SER A 76 -0.04 -0.15 20.89
CA SER A 76 -0.52 0.79 21.91
C SER A 76 -1.66 1.69 21.45
N LEU A 77 -1.80 1.95 20.15
CA LEU A 77 -2.79 2.88 19.61
C LEU A 77 -4.20 2.29 19.47
N VAL A 78 -4.37 0.98 19.65
CA VAL A 78 -5.69 0.35 19.68
C VAL A 78 -5.77 -0.67 20.81
N HIS A 79 -6.98 -0.96 21.27
CA HIS A 79 -7.19 -1.97 22.31
C HIS A 79 -6.92 -3.37 21.77
N SER A 80 -5.66 -3.82 21.86
CA SER A 80 -5.22 -5.13 21.42
C SER A 80 -4.35 -5.84 22.46
N ARG A 81 -4.47 -7.17 22.50
CA ARG A 81 -3.56 -8.05 23.24
C ARG A 81 -2.41 -8.56 22.37
N LYS A 82 -2.42 -8.25 21.07
CA LYS A 82 -1.37 -8.68 20.14
C LYS A 82 -0.04 -7.99 20.47
N THR A 83 1.04 -8.72 20.28
CA THR A 83 2.41 -8.21 20.27
C THR A 83 2.94 -8.23 18.85
N CYS A 84 3.79 -7.27 18.50
CA CYS A 84 4.46 -7.21 17.22
C CYS A 84 5.50 -8.33 17.13
N ASP A 85 5.42 -9.11 16.06
CA ASP A 85 6.47 -10.04 15.67
C ASP A 85 7.21 -9.44 14.47
N VAL A 86 8.54 -9.49 14.48
CA VAL A 86 9.37 -8.84 13.45
C VAL A 86 10.11 -9.92 12.68
N ALA A 87 10.12 -9.81 11.35
CA ALA A 87 10.92 -10.65 10.48
C ALA A 87 11.59 -9.81 9.40
N SER A 88 12.67 -10.31 8.80
CA SER A 88 13.18 -9.73 7.56
C SER A 88 12.17 -9.96 6.44
N ALA A 89 11.85 -8.91 5.68
CA ALA A 89 10.98 -9.02 4.52
C ALA A 89 11.66 -9.82 3.39
N HIS A 90 10.87 -10.44 2.51
CA HIS A 90 11.45 -11.11 1.34
C HIS A 90 12.03 -10.10 0.33
N ILE A 91 11.37 -8.95 0.17
CA ILE A 91 11.81 -7.86 -0.69
C ILE A 91 12.52 -6.81 0.16
N GLN A 92 13.78 -6.53 -0.18
CA GLN A 92 14.67 -5.67 0.61
C GLN A 92 14.95 -4.34 -0.10
N GLY A 93 14.89 -3.26 0.66
CA GLY A 93 15.16 -1.89 0.21
C GLY A 93 13.96 -1.21 -0.46
N VAL A 94 13.95 0.13 -0.41
CA VAL A 94 12.87 0.96 -0.95
C VAL A 94 12.67 0.75 -2.46
N SER A 95 13.76 0.68 -3.22
CA SER A 95 13.71 0.53 -4.69
C SER A 95 13.00 -0.76 -5.12
N ALA A 96 13.33 -1.89 -4.51
CA ALA A 96 12.75 -3.18 -4.85
C ALA A 96 11.27 -3.27 -4.41
N ASN A 97 10.93 -2.69 -3.26
CA ASN A 97 9.55 -2.64 -2.78
C ASN A 97 8.66 -1.77 -3.67
N LEU A 98 9.14 -0.59 -4.08
CA LEU A 98 8.41 0.26 -5.02
C LEU A 98 8.28 -0.38 -6.40
N ALA A 99 9.32 -1.04 -6.90
CA ALA A 99 9.24 -1.79 -8.15
C ALA A 99 8.23 -2.94 -8.07
N HIS A 100 8.15 -3.64 -6.93
CA HIS A 100 7.13 -4.66 -6.70
C HIS A 100 5.71 -4.05 -6.68
N PHE A 101 5.52 -2.93 -5.98
CA PHE A 101 4.25 -2.20 -5.96
C PHE A 101 3.81 -1.76 -7.37
N VAL A 102 4.73 -1.26 -8.20
CA VAL A 102 4.41 -0.88 -9.59
C VAL A 102 4.02 -2.08 -10.45
N ARG A 103 4.64 -3.24 -10.22
CA ARG A 103 4.35 -4.48 -10.98
C ARG A 103 2.99 -5.08 -10.60
N ASP A 104 2.60 -4.96 -9.33
CA ASP A 104 1.28 -5.34 -8.85
C ASP A 104 0.22 -4.34 -9.34
N THR A 105 -0.37 -4.64 -10.50
CA THR A 105 -1.36 -3.78 -11.16
C THR A 105 -2.58 -3.52 -10.28
N ASP A 106 -3.03 -4.51 -9.51
CA ASP A 106 -4.19 -4.36 -8.62
C ASP A 106 -3.87 -3.36 -7.53
N GLN A 107 -2.69 -3.44 -6.90
CA GLN A 107 -2.28 -2.46 -5.89
C GLN A 107 -2.05 -1.07 -6.49
N LEU A 108 -1.34 -0.97 -7.62
CA LEU A 108 -1.00 0.31 -8.25
C LEU A 108 -2.22 1.09 -8.72
N LEU A 109 -3.19 0.39 -9.31
CA LEU A 109 -4.40 0.99 -9.90
C LEU A 109 -5.59 0.97 -8.94
N SER A 110 -5.49 0.26 -7.82
CA SER A 110 -6.53 0.33 -6.81
C SER A 110 -6.75 1.77 -6.40
N GLU A 111 -8.01 2.15 -6.24
CA GLU A 111 -8.40 3.32 -5.45
C GLU A 111 -8.13 3.11 -3.95
N SER A 112 -7.23 2.17 -3.58
CA SER A 112 -6.93 1.92 -2.18
C SER A 112 -6.41 3.21 -1.56
N GLN A 113 -6.96 3.54 -0.40
CA GLN A 113 -6.61 4.76 0.33
C GLN A 113 -5.18 4.71 0.91
N HIS A 114 -4.44 3.63 0.64
CA HIS A 114 -3.23 3.27 1.38
C HIS A 114 -2.09 2.76 0.47
N PRO A 115 -1.65 3.54 -0.54
CA PRO A 115 -0.39 3.24 -1.20
C PRO A 115 0.78 3.33 -0.20
N PRO A 116 1.97 2.81 -0.54
CA PRO A 116 3.15 2.98 0.29
C PRO A 116 3.40 4.46 0.63
N MET A 117 3.56 4.76 1.91
CA MET A 117 4.09 6.05 2.34
C MET A 117 5.59 6.03 2.10
N VAL A 118 6.11 7.00 1.34
CA VAL A 118 7.54 7.06 1.01
C VAL A 118 8.12 8.35 1.55
N PHE A 119 9.35 8.28 2.01
CA PHE A 119 10.07 9.39 2.60
C PHE A 119 11.44 9.56 1.95
N SER A 120 11.92 10.79 1.91
CA SER A 120 13.30 11.13 1.56
C SER A 120 13.78 12.19 2.53
N GLN A 121 14.86 11.90 3.26
CA GLN A 121 15.41 12.78 4.31
C GLN A 121 14.33 13.19 5.33
N GLY A 122 13.57 12.22 5.82
CA GLY A 122 12.47 12.43 6.78
C GLY A 122 11.22 13.12 6.24
N LYS A 123 11.20 13.56 4.98
CA LYS A 123 10.06 14.25 4.36
C LYS A 123 9.22 13.30 3.52
N SER A 124 7.90 13.38 3.65
CA SER A 124 6.97 12.60 2.82
C SER A 124 7.07 13.05 1.37
N ILE A 125 7.16 12.09 0.46
CA ILE A 125 7.13 12.32 -0.99
C ILE A 125 6.06 11.46 -1.64
N GLU A 126 5.53 11.94 -2.76
CA GLU A 126 4.54 11.20 -3.55
C GLU A 126 5.14 9.94 -4.17
N VAL A 127 4.35 8.87 -4.26
CA VAL A 127 4.83 7.56 -4.78
C VAL A 127 5.38 7.67 -6.19
N THR A 128 4.80 8.52 -7.03
CA THR A 128 5.29 8.75 -8.40
C THR A 128 6.70 9.34 -8.41
N GLU A 129 6.97 10.31 -7.53
CA GLU A 129 8.28 10.94 -7.41
C GLU A 129 9.27 9.98 -6.74
N ALA A 130 8.82 9.23 -5.74
CA ALA A 130 9.60 8.16 -5.14
C ALA A 130 10.06 7.10 -6.14
N VAL A 131 9.18 6.63 -7.03
CA VAL A 131 9.53 5.66 -8.08
C VAL A 131 10.55 6.28 -9.04
N LYS A 132 10.42 7.56 -9.39
CA LYS A 132 11.40 8.25 -10.23
C LYS A 132 12.77 8.40 -9.55
N MET A 133 12.78 8.64 -8.24
CA MET A 133 13.99 8.87 -7.44
C MET A 133 14.73 7.57 -7.11
N PHE A 134 14.00 6.55 -6.68
CA PHE A 134 14.58 5.32 -6.13
C PHE A 134 14.58 4.15 -7.11
N CYS A 135 13.75 4.18 -8.15
CA CYS A 135 13.71 3.13 -9.16
C CYS A 135 14.32 3.60 -10.49
N GLY A 136 14.76 2.64 -11.30
CA GLY A 136 15.27 2.93 -12.64
C GLY A 136 14.19 3.40 -13.61
N ALA A 137 14.62 4.01 -14.73
CA ALA A 137 13.74 4.56 -15.76
C ALA A 137 12.77 3.55 -16.39
N SER A 138 13.04 2.25 -16.32
CA SER A 138 12.13 1.20 -16.78
C SER A 138 10.87 1.12 -15.92
N VAL A 139 11.03 1.05 -14.58
CA VAL A 139 9.93 0.97 -13.62
C VAL A 139 9.09 2.24 -13.65
N TYR A 140 9.73 3.40 -13.72
CA TYR A 140 9.01 4.67 -13.83
C TYR A 140 8.14 4.74 -15.09
N ARG A 141 8.67 4.32 -16.25
CA ARG A 141 7.88 4.25 -17.50
C ARG A 141 6.72 3.26 -17.41
N GLU A 142 6.94 2.09 -16.81
CA GLU A 142 5.88 1.09 -16.61
C GLU A 142 4.73 1.66 -15.76
N MET A 143 5.05 2.38 -14.69
CA MET A 143 4.07 3.03 -13.82
C MET A 143 3.23 4.06 -14.60
N LEU A 144 3.87 4.92 -15.39
CA LEU A 144 3.18 5.93 -16.19
C LEU A 144 2.26 5.28 -17.24
N GLN A 145 2.73 4.22 -17.91
CA GLN A 145 1.94 3.47 -18.89
C GLN A 145 0.68 2.87 -18.26
N LYS A 146 0.83 2.13 -17.15
CA LYS A 146 -0.31 1.52 -16.44
C LYS A 146 -1.35 2.56 -16.01
N ARG A 147 -0.92 3.70 -15.47
CA ARG A 147 -1.82 4.79 -15.07
C ARG A 147 -2.52 5.46 -16.25
N ALA A 148 -1.81 5.70 -17.36
CA ALA A 148 -2.40 6.26 -18.57
C ALA A 148 -3.47 5.33 -19.15
N THR A 149 -3.17 4.03 -19.25
CA THR A 149 -4.13 3.02 -19.73
C THR A 149 -5.37 2.95 -18.84
N PHE A 150 -5.20 3.01 -17.51
CA PHE A 150 -6.33 3.01 -16.59
C PHE A 150 -7.23 4.24 -16.74
N SER A 151 -6.65 5.45 -16.87
CA SER A 151 -7.40 6.69 -17.08
C SER A 151 -8.23 6.63 -18.36
N GLN A 152 -7.64 6.16 -19.47
CA GLN A 152 -8.35 6.01 -20.75
C GLN A 152 -9.52 5.04 -20.67
N VAL A 153 -9.36 3.91 -19.96
CA VAL A 153 -10.43 2.93 -19.77
C VAL A 153 -11.58 3.51 -18.93
N GLN A 154 -11.28 4.27 -17.87
CA GLN A 154 -12.33 4.91 -17.05
C GLN A 154 -13.09 5.99 -17.83
N GLU A 155 -12.41 6.80 -18.64
CA GLU A 155 -13.05 7.80 -19.50
C GLU A 155 -13.97 7.13 -20.53
N ALA A 156 -13.49 6.08 -21.21
CA ALA A 156 -14.28 5.32 -22.19
C ALA A 156 -15.52 4.66 -21.56
N ASN A 157 -15.39 4.09 -20.35
CA ASN A 157 -16.51 3.51 -19.60
C ASN A 157 -17.52 4.57 -19.14
N THR A 158 -17.05 5.77 -18.78
CA THR A 158 -17.93 6.88 -18.40
C THR A 158 -18.73 7.40 -19.60
N VAL A 159 -18.12 7.45 -20.79
CA VAL A 159 -18.78 7.89 -22.03
C VAL A 159 -19.81 6.85 -22.51
N THR A 160 -19.49 5.55 -22.44
CA THR A 160 -20.42 4.48 -22.83
C THR A 160 -21.60 4.32 -21.87
N SER A 161 -21.39 4.50 -20.56
CA SER A 161 -22.47 4.51 -19.56
C SER A 161 -23.49 5.63 -19.76
N LYS A 162 -23.09 6.78 -20.35
CA LYS A 162 -23.98 7.90 -20.65
C LYS A 162 -24.76 7.75 -21.96
N ARG A 163 -24.55 6.66 -22.70
CA ARG A 163 -25.15 6.40 -24.03
C ARG A 163 -26.28 5.35 -24.04
N ARG A 164 -26.90 5.02 -22.90
CA ARG A 164 -28.19 4.31 -22.91
C ARG A 164 -29.33 5.32 -22.71
N PRO A 165 -30.07 5.70 -23.77
CA PRO A 165 -31.31 6.44 -23.61
C PRO A 165 -32.32 5.58 -22.84
N TRP A 166 -33.08 6.20 -21.96
CA TRP A 166 -34.18 5.57 -21.21
C TRP A 166 -35.28 4.96 -22.12
N ALA A 167 -35.24 5.27 -23.42
CA ALA A 167 -36.25 4.89 -24.40
C ALA A 167 -36.27 3.38 -24.76
N ASP A 168 -35.18 2.63 -24.53
CA ASP A 168 -35.06 1.24 -24.99
C ASP A 168 -35.44 0.17 -23.94
N LEU A 169 -35.85 0.57 -22.72
CA LEU A 169 -36.25 -0.36 -21.66
C LEU A 169 -37.77 -0.57 -21.55
N ALA A 170 -38.58 0.14 -22.35
CA ALA A 170 -40.05 0.11 -22.27
C ALA A 170 -40.73 -0.92 -23.19
N HIS A 171 -39.99 -1.85 -23.79
CA HIS A 171 -40.56 -2.87 -24.69
C HIS A 171 -40.45 -4.31 -24.20
N ASP A 172 -39.86 -4.56 -23.02
CA ASP A 172 -39.60 -5.94 -22.56
C ASP A 172 -40.40 -6.34 -21.30
N VAL A 173 -41.50 -5.63 -21.01
CA VAL A 173 -42.42 -5.99 -19.92
C VAL A 173 -43.86 -5.97 -20.44
N ASN A 174 -44.18 -6.80 -21.43
CA ASN A 174 -45.59 -7.17 -21.65
C ASN A 174 -45.81 -8.46 -22.48
N ARG A 175 -45.25 -9.59 -22.05
CA ARG A 175 -45.80 -10.95 -22.27
C ARG A 175 -45.30 -11.75 -21.08
N HIS A 176 -46.10 -12.17 -20.12
CA HIS A 176 -47.04 -13.27 -20.25
C HIS A 176 -48.11 -13.14 -19.16
N ASP A 177 -49.36 -13.08 -19.60
CA ASP A 177 -50.51 -13.52 -18.83
C ASP A 177 -51.30 -14.51 -19.70
N ILE A 178 -52.05 -15.40 -19.05
CA ILE A 178 -52.98 -16.41 -19.59
C ILE A 178 -52.36 -17.77 -19.99
N SER A 179 -52.39 -18.77 -19.09
CA SER A 179 -53.46 -19.80 -19.01
C SER A 179 -53.38 -20.58 -17.70
#